data_AF-A0A522CBK4-F1
#
_entry.id   AF-A0A522CBK4-F1
#
_cell.length_a   1.000
_cell.length_b   1.000
_cell.length_c   1.000
_cell.angle_alpha   90.00
_cell.angle_beta   90.00
_cell.angle_gamma   90.00
#
_symmetry.space_group_name_H-M   'P 1'
#
loop_
_entity.id
_entity.type
_entity.pdbx_description
1 polymer ?
#
loop_
_entity_poly.entity_id
_entity_poly.type
_entity_poly.pdbx_seq_one_letter_code
_entity_poly.pdbx_strand_id
1 'polypeptide(L)'
;MAEVESKIKKDLLSNDVLAVKNGLSNVLYWGYARMGIRNTRVARFRQKVSTQQLSETIHLFSHTLSPSLIQIKKIELPEFSGVSFVSKIRMFLDPTNSATLDFQIMKITQECPDTILANVHVSEKSTQINITENNSLTYEAWCKKNRDISTRYYSSQYRAVDVERGFFQLIQCNQVKIAGEILRDA
;
A
#
# COMPACT_ATOMS: atom_id res chain seq x y z
N MET A 1 10.28 8.71 -10.67
CA MET A 1 9.46 7.78 -9.87
C MET A 1 9.59 6.34 -10.34
N ALA A 2 9.47 6.05 -11.64
CA ALA A 2 9.58 4.68 -12.17
C ALA A 2 10.90 3.95 -11.80
N GLU A 3 12.05 4.63 -11.86
CA GLU A 3 13.34 4.04 -11.47
C GLU A 3 13.40 3.64 -10.00
N VAL A 4 12.84 4.48 -9.11
CA VAL A 4 12.76 4.20 -7.67
C VAL A 4 11.85 2.99 -7.42
N GLU A 5 10.67 2.96 -8.02
CA GLU A 5 9.75 1.82 -7.95
C GLU A 5 10.42 0.53 -8.44
N SER A 6 11.10 0.59 -9.59
CA SER A 6 11.80 -0.55 -10.18
C SER A 6 12.94 -1.05 -9.30
N LYS A 7 13.72 -0.15 -8.68
CA LYS A 7 14.80 -0.53 -7.78
C LYS A 7 14.27 -1.18 -6.51
N ILE A 8 13.23 -0.61 -5.90
CA ILE A 8 12.59 -1.18 -4.71
C ILE A 8 11.99 -2.55 -5.03
N LYS A 9 11.27 -2.67 -6.16
CA LYS A 9 10.73 -3.94 -6.63
C LYS A 9 11.82 -5.00 -6.80
N LYS A 10 12.92 -4.66 -7.48
CA LYS A 10 14.07 -5.55 -7.68
C LYS A 10 14.66 -6.01 -6.35
N ASP A 11 14.80 -5.10 -5.39
CA ASP A 11 15.32 -5.42 -4.07
C ASP A 11 14.36 -6.32 -3.26
N LEU A 12 13.05 -6.06 -3.33
CA LEU A 12 12.02 -6.88 -2.66
C LEU A 12 11.91 -8.30 -3.25
N LEU A 13 12.08 -8.45 -4.56
CA LEU A 13 12.03 -9.74 -5.26
C LEU A 13 13.38 -10.47 -5.29
N SER A 14 14.41 -9.92 -4.63
CA SER A 14 15.74 -10.54 -4.58
C SER A 14 15.74 -11.78 -3.69
N ASN A 15 16.55 -12.78 -4.04
CA ASN A 15 16.85 -13.91 -3.16
C ASN A 15 17.95 -13.59 -2.13
N ASP A 16 18.51 -12.37 -2.16
CA ASP A 16 19.49 -11.89 -1.18
C ASP A 16 18.80 -11.19 0.00
N VAL A 17 19.10 -11.67 1.21
CA VAL A 17 18.60 -11.15 2.49
C VAL A 17 18.92 -9.66 2.64
N LEU A 18 20.11 -9.22 2.24
CA LEU A 18 20.50 -7.81 2.37
C LEU A 18 19.73 -6.92 1.40
N ALA A 19 19.56 -7.37 0.14
CA ALA A 19 18.72 -6.71 -0.84
C ALA A 19 17.27 -6.57 -0.36
N VAL A 20 16.63 -7.64 0.14
CA VAL A 20 15.25 -7.56 0.66
C VAL A 20 15.16 -6.61 1.85
N LYS A 21 16.13 -6.66 2.77
CA LYS A 21 16.21 -5.71 3.88
C LYS A 21 16.30 -4.26 3.38
N ASN A 22 17.03 -4.00 2.30
CA ASN A 22 17.13 -2.68 1.68
C ASN A 22 15.82 -2.29 0.98
N GLY A 23 15.17 -3.21 0.27
CA GLY A 23 13.85 -3.01 -0.34
C GLY A 23 12.81 -2.57 0.69
N LEU A 24 12.65 -3.34 1.78
CA LEU A 24 11.74 -3.01 2.87
C LEU A 24 12.13 -1.69 3.57
N SER A 25 13.42 -1.43 3.78
CA SER A 25 13.90 -0.15 4.32
C SER A 25 13.50 1.02 3.43
N ASN A 26 13.57 0.86 2.11
CA ASN A 26 13.16 1.88 1.15
C ASN A 26 11.65 2.11 1.16
N VAL A 27 10.84 1.06 1.31
CA VAL A 27 9.38 1.21 1.49
C VAL A 27 9.07 2.11 2.69
N LEU A 28 9.73 1.88 3.83
CA LEU A 28 9.59 2.75 5.02
C LEU A 28 10.12 4.16 4.77
N TYR A 29 11.29 4.27 4.13
CA TYR A 29 11.92 5.55 3.83
C TYR A 29 10.97 6.46 3.03
N TRP A 30 10.40 5.93 1.94
CA TRP A 30 9.48 6.68 1.09
C TRP A 30 8.10 6.87 1.74
N GLY A 31 7.63 5.89 2.51
CA GLY A 31 6.38 6.00 3.27
C GLY A 31 6.40 7.12 4.33
N TYR A 32 7.58 7.51 4.79
CA TYR A 32 7.79 8.60 5.74
C TYR A 32 8.53 9.81 5.13
N ALA A 33 8.64 9.92 3.79
CA ALA A 33 9.48 10.94 3.14
C ALA A 33 9.17 12.38 3.58
N ARG A 34 7.91 12.66 3.91
CA ARG A 34 7.44 13.99 4.35
C ARG A 34 7.41 14.15 5.88
N MET A 35 7.87 13.16 6.65
CA MET A 35 7.81 13.16 8.11
C MET A 35 9.22 13.13 8.72
N GLY A 36 9.45 13.92 9.78
CA GLY A 36 10.72 13.99 10.51
C GLY A 36 11.16 12.71 11.23
N ILE A 37 10.39 11.63 11.16
CA ILE A 37 10.65 10.35 11.85
C ILE A 37 11.20 9.24 10.94
N ARG A 38 11.41 9.54 9.65
CA ARG A 38 11.83 8.58 8.62
C ARG A 38 13.07 7.79 9.01
N ASN A 39 14.17 8.50 9.31
CA ASN A 39 15.46 7.88 9.61
C ASN A 39 15.36 6.99 10.86
N THR A 40 14.62 7.44 11.89
CA THR A 40 14.39 6.69 13.13
C THR A 40 13.58 5.41 12.90
N ARG A 41 12.56 5.44 12.04
CA ARG A 41 11.75 4.26 11.70
C ARG A 41 12.57 3.24 10.89
N VAL A 42 13.32 3.71 9.89
CA VAL A 42 14.21 2.84 9.09
C VAL A 42 15.29 2.21 9.97
N ALA A 43 15.94 2.98 10.85
CA ALA A 43 16.95 2.47 11.77
C ALA A 43 16.37 1.39 12.70
N ARG A 44 15.20 1.64 13.31
CA ARG A 44 14.52 0.67 14.17
C ARG A 44 14.14 -0.60 13.43
N PHE A 45 13.59 -0.50 12.22
CA PHE A 45 13.32 -1.67 11.37
C PHE A 45 14.61 -2.48 11.16
N ARG A 46 15.68 -1.83 10.69
CA ARG A 46 16.95 -2.51 10.38
C ARG A 46 17.61 -3.16 11.59
N GLN A 47 17.43 -2.59 12.78
CA GLN A 47 17.94 -3.15 14.04
C GLN A 47 17.10 -4.35 14.53
N LYS A 48 15.78 -4.31 14.34
CA LYS A 48 14.85 -5.28 14.93
C LYS A 48 14.50 -6.45 14.02
N VAL A 49 14.50 -6.25 12.70
CA VAL A 49 14.11 -7.31 11.76
C VAL A 49 15.11 -8.46 11.83
N SER A 50 14.61 -9.68 12.05
CA SER A 50 15.45 -10.87 12.13
C SER A 50 15.75 -11.44 10.74
N THR A 51 16.82 -12.23 10.64
CA THR A 51 17.13 -12.96 9.40
C THR A 51 16.00 -13.92 9.03
N GLN A 52 15.36 -14.56 10.01
CA GLN A 52 14.22 -15.45 9.77
C GLN A 52 13.06 -14.71 9.08
N GLN A 53 12.68 -13.54 9.57
CA GLN A 53 11.61 -12.73 8.96
C GLN A 53 11.95 -12.33 7.52
N LEU A 54 13.22 -12.02 7.24
CA LEU A 54 13.68 -11.72 5.89
C LEU A 54 13.63 -12.95 4.98
N SER A 55 14.01 -14.14 5.47
CA SER A 55 13.89 -15.40 4.72
C SER A 55 12.44 -15.76 4.44
N GLU A 56 11.54 -15.60 5.41
CA GLU A 56 10.09 -15.78 5.22
C GLU A 56 9.52 -14.79 4.20
N THR A 57 10.03 -13.56 4.20
CA THR A 57 9.67 -12.54 3.20
C THR A 57 10.12 -12.96 1.79
N ILE A 58 11.38 -13.40 1.64
CA ILE A 58 11.92 -13.91 0.37
C ILE A 58 11.05 -15.07 -0.13
N HIS A 59 10.76 -16.03 0.76
CA HIS A 59 9.93 -17.18 0.41
C HIS A 59 8.53 -16.75 -0.05
N LEU A 60 7.85 -15.88 0.70
CA LEU A 60 6.53 -15.37 0.33
C LEU A 60 6.54 -14.67 -1.04
N PHE A 61 7.48 -13.77 -1.28
CA PHE A 61 7.49 -12.93 -2.49
C PHE A 61 7.97 -13.68 -3.74
N SER A 62 8.80 -14.72 -3.58
CA SER A 62 9.23 -15.58 -4.69
C SER A 62 8.16 -16.59 -5.12
N HIS A 63 7.28 -17.03 -4.21
CA HIS A 63 6.28 -18.07 -4.49
C HIS A 63 4.85 -17.54 -4.64
N THR A 64 4.59 -16.29 -4.27
CA THR A 64 3.26 -15.68 -4.35
C THR A 64 3.33 -14.39 -5.16
N LEU A 65 2.73 -14.40 -6.35
CA LEU A 65 2.72 -13.24 -7.26
C LEU A 65 2.09 -11.99 -6.61
N SER A 66 1.06 -12.19 -5.77
CA SER A 66 0.30 -11.12 -5.13
C SER A 66 -0.09 -11.50 -3.70
N PRO A 67 0.82 -11.38 -2.71
CA PRO A 67 0.59 -11.87 -1.35
C PRO A 67 -0.40 -11.00 -0.60
N SER A 68 -1.47 -11.55 -0.02
CA SER A 68 -2.48 -10.77 0.71
C SER A 68 -1.90 -9.97 1.88
N LEU A 69 -2.60 -8.93 2.33
CA LEU A 69 -2.14 -8.16 3.50
C LEU A 69 -1.99 -9.04 4.74
N ILE A 70 -2.84 -10.06 4.87
CA ILE A 70 -2.78 -11.04 5.96
C ILE A 70 -1.52 -11.91 5.86
N GLN A 71 -1.16 -12.38 4.67
CA GLN A 71 0.07 -13.15 4.47
C GLN A 71 1.30 -12.34 4.85
N ILE A 72 1.37 -11.06 4.44
CA ILE A 72 2.49 -10.19 4.80
C ILE A 72 2.50 -9.89 6.31
N LYS A 73 1.33 -9.65 6.92
CA LYS A 73 1.20 -9.40 8.37
C LYS A 73 1.76 -10.55 9.21
N LYS A 74 1.56 -11.80 8.77
CA LYS A 74 2.01 -13.01 9.48
C LYS A 74 3.53 -13.12 9.64
N ILE A 75 4.31 -12.38 8.85
CA ILE A 75 5.78 -12.29 9.00
C ILE A 75 6.16 -11.39 10.20
N GLU A 76 5.22 -10.55 10.66
CA GLU A 76 5.41 -9.65 11.81
C GLU A 76 6.58 -8.66 11.64
N LEU A 77 6.79 -8.18 10.42
CA LEU A 77 7.85 -7.23 10.10
C LEU A 77 7.75 -5.98 10.99
N PRO A 78 8.84 -5.59 11.69
CA PRO A 78 8.80 -4.42 12.56
C PRO A 78 8.53 -3.15 11.74
N GLU A 79 7.79 -2.21 12.30
CA GLU A 79 7.37 -0.96 11.63
C GLU A 79 6.36 -1.14 10.47
N PHE A 80 5.85 -2.36 10.21
CA PHE A 80 4.81 -2.65 9.20
C PHE A 80 3.49 -3.14 9.82
N SER A 81 2.95 -2.41 10.81
CA SER A 81 1.81 -2.88 11.63
C SER A 81 0.41 -2.66 11.03
N GLY A 82 0.26 -1.81 10.01
CA GLY A 82 -1.03 -1.37 9.49
C GLY A 82 -1.16 -1.48 7.98
N VAL A 83 -2.41 -1.43 7.49
CA VAL A 83 -2.74 -1.50 6.05
C VAL A 83 -1.97 -0.45 5.26
N SER A 84 -1.76 0.76 5.79
CA SER A 84 -1.05 1.85 5.13
C SER A 84 0.38 1.54 4.73
N PHE A 85 1.09 0.67 5.47
CA PHE A 85 2.46 0.28 5.15
C PHE A 85 2.53 -1.05 4.40
N VAL A 86 1.67 -2.00 4.74
CA VAL A 86 1.63 -3.29 4.03
C VAL A 86 1.09 -3.13 2.60
N SER A 87 0.13 -2.23 2.37
CA SER A 87 -0.31 -1.86 1.01
C SER A 87 0.79 -1.18 0.19
N LYS A 88 1.74 -0.47 0.82
CA LYS A 88 2.91 0.09 0.12
C LYS A 88 3.84 -1.01 -0.37
N ILE A 89 4.09 -2.05 0.43
CA ILE A 89 4.83 -3.24 -0.03
C ILE A 89 4.14 -3.80 -1.29
N ARG A 90 2.82 -4.00 -1.24
CA ARG A 90 2.05 -4.50 -2.39
C ARG A 90 2.16 -3.62 -3.62
N MET A 91 2.03 -2.30 -3.45
CA MET A 91 2.21 -1.34 -4.53
C MET A 91 3.61 -1.41 -5.16
N PHE A 92 4.68 -1.58 -4.38
CA PHE A 92 6.02 -1.70 -4.96
C PHE A 92 6.27 -3.07 -5.61
N LEU A 93 5.68 -4.15 -5.10
CA LEU A 93 5.76 -5.47 -5.74
C LEU A 93 5.05 -5.46 -7.11
N ASP A 94 3.86 -4.85 -7.17
CA ASP A 94 3.05 -4.80 -8.38
C ASP A 94 2.30 -3.47 -8.51
N PRO A 95 2.97 -2.41 -9.02
CA PRO A 95 2.34 -1.10 -9.16
C PRO A 95 1.25 -1.08 -10.22
N THR A 96 1.28 -2.04 -11.16
CA THR A 96 0.27 -2.20 -12.20
C THR A 96 -1.07 -2.58 -11.60
N ASN A 97 -1.06 -3.55 -10.66
CA ASN A 97 -2.30 -4.08 -10.09
C ASN A 97 -2.58 -3.65 -8.66
N SER A 98 -1.62 -3.10 -7.93
CA SER A 98 -1.78 -2.73 -6.53
C SER A 98 -1.65 -1.22 -6.32
N ALA A 99 -2.41 -0.71 -5.37
CA ALA A 99 -2.40 0.68 -4.94
C ALA A 99 -2.10 0.76 -3.43
N THR A 100 -1.85 1.97 -2.93
CA THR A 100 -1.79 2.23 -1.49
C THR A 100 -3.17 2.49 -0.91
N LEU A 101 -3.36 2.16 0.37
CA LEU A 101 -4.59 2.48 1.10
C LEU A 101 -4.22 3.00 2.49
N ASP A 102 -4.47 4.28 2.74
CA ASP A 102 -4.24 4.93 4.02
C ASP A 102 -5.35 5.93 4.36
N PHE A 103 -5.24 6.59 5.52
CA PHE A 103 -6.27 7.51 6.00
C PHE A 103 -6.50 8.74 5.11
N GLN A 104 -5.57 9.13 4.25
CA GLN A 104 -5.83 10.21 3.30
C GLN A 104 -6.88 9.75 2.28
N ILE A 105 -6.72 8.54 1.73
CA ILE A 105 -7.71 7.94 0.83
C ILE A 105 -9.06 7.75 1.53
N MET A 106 -9.06 7.37 2.82
CA MET A 106 -10.29 7.21 3.61
C MET A 106 -11.12 8.49 3.79
N LYS A 107 -10.57 9.68 3.50
CA LYS A 107 -11.35 10.93 3.50
C LYS A 107 -12.49 10.89 2.48
N ILE A 108 -12.35 10.11 1.41
CA ILE A 108 -13.42 9.92 0.41
C ILE A 108 -14.70 9.39 1.07
N THR A 109 -14.57 8.47 2.03
CA THR A 109 -15.73 7.87 2.72
C THR A 109 -16.54 8.88 3.54
N GLN A 110 -15.91 9.96 4.00
CA GLN A 110 -16.59 11.01 4.79
C GLN A 110 -17.58 11.80 3.95
N GLU A 111 -17.24 12.05 2.68
CA GLU A 111 -18.08 12.80 1.74
C GLU A 111 -18.97 11.87 0.88
N CYS A 112 -18.54 10.62 0.69
CA CYS A 112 -19.18 9.64 -0.19
C CYS A 112 -19.18 8.25 0.48
N PRO A 113 -20.12 7.98 1.40
CA PRO A 113 -20.20 6.73 2.13
C PRO A 113 -20.62 5.54 1.26
N ASP A 114 -21.18 5.76 0.07
CA ASP A 114 -21.64 4.69 -0.82
C ASP A 114 -20.51 4.14 -1.73
N THR A 115 -19.27 4.15 -1.26
CA THR A 115 -18.11 3.64 -2.01
C THR A 115 -17.58 2.35 -1.38
N ILE A 116 -16.75 1.61 -2.12
CA ILE A 116 -16.09 0.40 -1.61
C ILE A 116 -15.26 0.65 -0.33
N LEU A 117 -14.83 1.89 -0.08
CA LEU A 117 -14.04 2.25 1.10
C LEU A 117 -14.87 2.27 2.38
N ALA A 118 -16.20 2.34 2.31
CA ALA A 118 -17.05 2.22 3.49
C ALA A 118 -16.97 0.85 4.18
N ASN A 119 -16.51 -0.17 3.45
CA ASN A 119 -16.26 -1.49 4.00
C ASN A 119 -14.94 -1.58 4.81
N VAL A 120 -14.16 -0.50 4.90
CA VAL A 120 -12.94 -0.49 5.73
C VAL A 120 -13.34 -0.27 7.19
N HIS A 121 -13.04 -1.25 8.04
CA HIS A 121 -13.29 -1.15 9.47
C HIS A 121 -12.10 -0.48 10.18
N VAL A 122 -12.37 0.68 10.78
CA VAL A 122 -11.42 1.43 11.59
C VAL A 122 -12.00 1.54 13.00
N SER A 123 -11.23 1.11 14.01
CA SER A 123 -11.63 1.34 15.40
C SER A 123 -11.46 2.83 15.73
N GLU A 124 -12.44 3.41 16.42
CA GLU A 124 -12.48 4.85 16.78
C GLU A 124 -11.22 5.32 17.53
N LYS A 125 -10.56 4.44 18.29
CA LYS A 125 -9.35 4.75 19.06
C LYS A 125 -8.05 4.47 18.31
N SER A 126 -8.14 3.97 17.08
CA SER A 126 -6.96 3.50 16.33
C SER A 126 -6.33 4.62 15.51
N THR A 127 -5.00 4.75 15.65
CA THR A 127 -4.18 5.63 14.81
C THR A 127 -3.74 4.97 13.51
N GLN A 128 -4.25 3.76 13.22
CA GLN A 128 -3.96 3.00 12.00
C GLN A 128 -5.15 2.16 11.55
N ILE A 129 -5.22 1.83 10.26
CA ILE A 129 -6.13 0.81 9.74
C ILE A 129 -5.52 -0.56 10.06
N ASN A 130 -6.15 -1.32 10.95
CA ASN A 130 -5.67 -2.64 11.34
C ASN A 130 -5.81 -3.64 10.18
N ILE A 131 -4.85 -4.55 10.05
CA ILE A 131 -4.93 -5.63 9.07
C ILE A 131 -5.80 -6.75 9.67
N THR A 132 -7.04 -6.84 9.18
CA THR A 132 -8.02 -7.89 9.45
C THR A 132 -8.39 -8.56 8.12
N GLU A 133 -9.06 -9.71 8.14
CA GLU A 133 -9.52 -10.35 6.90
C GLU A 133 -10.43 -9.42 6.09
N ASN A 134 -11.41 -8.79 6.74
CA ASN A 134 -12.29 -7.82 6.11
C ASN A 134 -11.50 -6.67 5.45
N ASN A 135 -10.58 -6.03 6.18
CA ASN A 135 -9.80 -4.92 5.61
C ASN A 135 -8.85 -5.39 4.49
N SER A 136 -8.37 -6.63 4.54
CA SER A 136 -7.60 -7.21 3.45
C SER A 136 -8.46 -7.44 2.20
N LEU A 137 -9.70 -7.92 2.34
CA LEU A 137 -10.63 -8.07 1.23
C LEU A 137 -11.02 -6.73 0.63
N THR A 138 -11.33 -5.74 1.47
CA THR A 138 -11.63 -4.37 1.02
C THR A 138 -10.43 -3.75 0.30
N TYR A 139 -9.20 -4.03 0.73
CA TYR A 139 -7.99 -3.61 0.02
C TYR A 139 -7.87 -4.23 -1.40
N GLU A 140 -8.18 -5.52 -1.55
CA GLU A 140 -8.16 -6.14 -2.89
C GLU A 140 -9.25 -5.54 -3.79
N ALA A 141 -10.44 -5.27 -3.24
CA ALA A 141 -11.51 -4.57 -3.95
C ALA A 141 -11.10 -3.15 -4.35
N TRP A 142 -10.39 -2.43 -3.47
CA TRP A 142 -9.78 -1.13 -3.77
C TRP A 142 -8.81 -1.20 -4.95
N CYS A 143 -7.89 -2.16 -4.94
CA CYS A 143 -6.95 -2.35 -6.04
C CYS A 143 -7.67 -2.67 -7.35
N LYS A 144 -8.71 -3.52 -7.31
CA LYS A 144 -9.56 -3.82 -8.48
C LYS A 144 -10.24 -2.56 -9.02
N LYS A 145 -10.87 -1.77 -8.15
CA LYS A 145 -11.59 -0.56 -8.55
C LYS A 145 -10.68 0.46 -9.24
N ASN A 146 -9.44 0.62 -8.77
CA ASN A 146 -8.45 1.47 -9.45
C ASN A 146 -8.12 0.99 -10.86
N ARG A 147 -8.02 -0.33 -11.08
CA ARG A 147 -7.86 -0.90 -12.43
C ARG A 147 -9.09 -0.68 -13.29
N ASP A 148 -10.29 -0.88 -12.73
CA ASP A 148 -11.55 -0.67 -13.43
C ASP A 148 -11.68 0.79 -13.89
N ILE A 149 -11.32 1.76 -13.02
CA ILE A 149 -11.25 3.19 -13.36
C ILE A 149 -10.28 3.45 -14.51
N SER A 150 -9.07 2.88 -14.45
CA SER A 150 -8.09 3.02 -15.52
C SER A 150 -8.64 2.52 -16.86
N THR A 151 -9.25 1.33 -16.85
CA THR A 151 -9.85 0.74 -18.05
C THR A 151 -10.99 1.59 -18.60
N ARG A 152 -11.90 2.03 -17.73
CA ARG A 152 -13.12 2.74 -18.12
C ARG A 152 -12.85 4.14 -18.67
N TYR A 153 -12.01 4.92 -17.98
CA TYR A 153 -11.82 6.33 -18.29
C TYR A 153 -10.57 6.62 -19.11
N TYR A 154 -9.60 5.70 -19.11
CA TYR A 154 -8.29 5.93 -19.70
C TYR A 154 -7.80 4.76 -20.57
N SER A 155 -8.69 3.84 -20.95
CA SER A 155 -8.36 2.68 -21.79
C SER A 155 -7.13 1.90 -21.30
N SER A 156 -7.01 1.75 -19.97
CA SER A 156 -5.92 1.06 -19.29
C SER A 156 -4.53 1.70 -19.48
N GLN A 157 -4.45 2.97 -19.89
CA GLN A 157 -3.19 3.71 -20.03
C GLN A 157 -2.46 3.91 -18.69
N TYR A 158 -3.20 4.00 -17.59
CA TYR A 158 -2.65 4.23 -16.25
C TYR A 158 -2.63 2.96 -15.40
N ARG A 159 -1.62 2.82 -14.55
CA ARG A 159 -1.56 1.70 -13.59
C ARG A 159 -2.50 1.94 -12.41
N ALA A 160 -2.81 0.91 -11.63
CA ALA A 160 -3.61 1.07 -10.41
C ALA A 160 -3.03 2.13 -9.46
N VAL A 161 -1.70 2.16 -9.30
CA VAL A 161 -1.02 3.17 -8.47
C VAL A 161 -1.14 4.59 -9.05
N ASP A 162 -1.21 4.75 -10.37
CA ASP A 162 -1.29 6.08 -10.98
C ASP A 162 -2.70 6.68 -10.80
N VAL A 163 -3.73 5.83 -10.85
CA VAL A 163 -5.12 6.22 -10.49
C VAL A 163 -5.21 6.61 -9.01
N GLU A 164 -4.62 5.83 -8.12
CA GLU A 164 -4.57 6.15 -6.68
C GLU A 164 -3.86 7.49 -6.42
N ARG A 165 -2.76 7.77 -7.11
CA ARG A 165 -2.09 9.08 -7.04
C ARG A 165 -2.98 10.21 -7.54
N GLY A 166 -3.80 9.97 -8.56
CA GLY A 166 -4.84 10.90 -9.01
C GLY A 166 -5.84 11.20 -7.91
N PHE A 167 -6.35 10.18 -7.21
CA PHE A 167 -7.20 10.37 -6.05
C PHE A 167 -6.52 11.16 -4.93
N PHE A 168 -5.26 10.83 -4.63
CA PHE A 168 -4.49 11.56 -3.64
C PHE A 168 -4.38 13.05 -4.00
N GLN A 169 -4.11 13.36 -5.27
CA GLN A 169 -4.04 14.74 -5.76
C GLN A 169 -5.38 15.48 -5.60
N LEU A 170 -6.51 14.85 -5.94
CA LEU A 170 -7.85 15.42 -5.76
C LEU A 170 -8.11 15.74 -4.29
N ILE A 171 -7.77 14.82 -3.38
CA ILE A 171 -7.92 15.01 -1.94
C ILE A 171 -7.04 16.18 -1.45
N GLN A 172 -5.80 16.28 -1.93
CA GLN A 172 -4.91 17.40 -1.60
C GLN A 172 -5.41 18.75 -2.12
N CYS A 173 -6.17 18.77 -3.22
CA CYS A 173 -6.80 19.97 -3.78
C CYS A 173 -8.19 20.26 -3.20
N ASN A 174 -8.59 19.58 -2.12
CA ASN A 174 -9.92 19.70 -1.51
C ASN A 174 -11.08 19.33 -2.46
N GLN A 175 -10.84 18.44 -3.42
CA GLN A 175 -11.81 17.93 -4.38
C GLN A 175 -12.29 16.51 -4.01
N VAL A 176 -12.51 16.28 -2.71
CA VAL A 176 -12.86 14.96 -2.16
C VAL A 176 -14.19 14.44 -2.72
N LYS A 177 -15.17 15.32 -2.93
CA LYS A 177 -16.46 14.95 -3.54
C LYS A 177 -16.30 14.39 -4.97
N ILE A 178 -15.48 15.03 -5.79
CA ILE A 178 -15.19 14.56 -7.16
C ILE A 178 -14.50 13.19 -7.11
N ALA A 179 -13.54 13.01 -6.19
CA ALA A 179 -12.92 11.71 -5.97
C ALA A 179 -13.95 10.63 -5.60
N GLY A 180 -14.91 10.94 -4.73
CA GLY A 180 -15.98 10.03 -4.36
C GLY A 180 -16.93 9.67 -5.51
N GLU A 181 -17.29 10.65 -6.35
CA GLU A 181 -18.12 10.43 -7.55
C GLU A 181 -17.43 9.50 -8.55
N ILE A 182 -16.16 9.75 -8.89
CA ILE A 182 -15.36 8.87 -9.75
C ILE A 182 -15.30 7.45 -9.18
N LEU A 183 -15.06 7.34 -7.87
CA LEU A 183 -14.92 6.05 -7.21
C LEU A 183 -16.23 5.27 -7.15
N ARG A 184 -17.38 5.95 -6.97
CA ARG A 184 -18.69 5.31 -6.94
C ARG A 184 -19.07 4.79 -8.33
N ASP A 185 -18.91 5.63 -9.34
CA ASP A 185 -19.50 5.43 -10.66
C ASP A 185 -18.72 4.44 -11.55
N ALA A 186 -17.45 4.19 -11.24
CA ALA A 186 -16.57 3.31 -12.03
C ALA A 186 -16.98 1.85 -12.04
#